data_AF-A0A837RJT9-F1
#
_entry.id   AF-A0A837RJT9-F1
#
_cell.length_a   1.000
_cell.length_b   1.000
_cell.length_c   1.000
_cell.angle_alpha   90.00
_cell.angle_beta   90.00
_cell.angle_gamma   90.00
#
_symmetry.space_group_name_H-M   'P 1'
#
loop_
_entity.id
_entity.type
_entity.pdbx_description
1 polymer ?
#
loop_
_entity_poly.entity_id
_entity_poly.type
_entity_poly.pdbx_seq_one_letter_code
_entity_poly.pdbx_strand_id
1 'polypeptide(L)'
;MKRHSIILAVLLTLVSVFGFSTSVKASTNTSDVTGILYARKQTTIYNLNDQGDFVASTSRALGPESAWYYNQLKEVNFGENSDAAYYHVATNEWVKRDINIIAPQPTQKLPGQVDNYFDSDAKVITVKNNVKAPVYDSYGDKTGKFVDPNTAWRTDQLYVIGTGFPVELAAHRIGINEWLSTEDTNVTARF
;
A
#
# COMPACT_ATOMS: atom_id res chain seq x y z
N MET A 1 12.25 8.63 85.36
CA MET A 1 11.90 7.63 84.34
C MET A 1 10.61 8.03 83.63
N LYS A 2 10.69 8.54 82.40
CA LYS A 2 9.56 8.61 81.45
C LYS A 2 10.12 8.31 80.06
N ARG A 3 9.87 7.09 79.58
CA ARG A 3 10.19 6.65 78.21
C ARG A 3 9.30 7.44 77.24
N HIS A 4 9.91 8.14 76.28
CA HIS A 4 9.17 8.76 75.19
C HIS A 4 9.30 7.83 73.98
N SER A 5 8.18 7.23 73.61
CA SER A 5 8.03 6.45 72.38
C SER A 5 7.96 7.39 71.18
N ILE A 6 8.58 6.93 70.09
CA ILE A 6 8.68 7.54 68.78
C ILE A 6 7.32 7.49 68.05
N ILE A 7 6.94 8.57 67.37
CA ILE A 7 6.04 8.50 66.21
C ILE A 7 6.80 9.14 65.04
N LEU A 8 7.32 8.31 64.15
CA LEU A 8 7.95 8.70 62.90
C LEU A 8 6.85 8.73 61.83
N ALA A 9 6.40 9.93 61.45
CA ALA A 9 5.46 10.10 60.34
C ALA A 9 6.24 10.00 59.01
N VAL A 10 6.07 8.89 58.30
CA VAL A 10 6.58 8.72 56.94
C VAL A 10 5.66 9.50 55.99
N LEU A 11 6.16 10.60 55.43
CA LEU A 11 5.49 11.39 54.41
C LEU A 11 5.72 10.71 53.04
N LEU A 12 4.70 10.02 52.52
CA LEU A 12 4.73 9.42 51.18
C LEU A 12 4.39 10.51 50.15
N THR A 13 5.37 11.00 49.40
CA THR A 13 5.13 11.92 48.28
C THR A 13 4.70 11.14 47.04
N LEU A 14 3.49 11.41 46.56
CA LEU A 14 2.99 10.94 45.27
C LEU A 14 3.71 11.71 44.16
N VAL A 15 4.66 11.07 43.46
CA VAL A 15 5.22 11.63 42.22
C VAL A 15 4.20 11.39 41.12
N SER A 16 3.43 12.43 40.77
CA SER A 16 2.59 12.42 39.57
C SER A 16 3.50 12.39 38.34
N VAL A 17 3.65 11.21 37.74
CA VAL A 17 4.23 11.07 36.41
C VAL A 17 3.22 11.64 35.44
N PHE A 18 3.38 12.92 35.07
CA PHE A 18 2.71 13.47 33.90
C PHE A 18 3.24 12.68 32.69
N GLY A 19 2.41 11.77 32.17
CA GLY A 19 2.65 11.17 30.87
C GLY A 19 2.61 12.29 29.84
N PHE A 20 3.77 12.64 29.29
CA PHE A 20 3.82 13.45 28.08
C PHE A 20 3.15 12.64 26.97
N SER A 21 1.89 12.94 26.65
CA SER A 21 1.33 12.56 25.36
C SER A 21 1.97 13.51 24.35
N THR A 22 3.01 13.05 23.66
CA THR A 22 3.53 13.77 22.50
C THR A 22 2.50 13.67 21.39
N SER A 23 1.58 14.63 21.30
CA SER A 23 0.78 14.81 20.09
C SER A 23 1.67 15.45 19.04
N VAL A 24 2.26 14.64 18.17
CA VAL A 24 2.90 15.15 16.95
C VAL A 24 1.78 15.31 15.91
N LYS A 25 1.63 16.50 15.33
CA LYS A 25 0.70 16.70 14.22
C LYS A 25 1.17 15.87 13.03
N ALA A 26 0.32 14.95 12.57
CA ALA A 26 0.52 14.30 11.28
C ALA A 26 0.54 15.35 10.18
N SER A 27 1.55 15.31 9.30
CA SER A 27 1.47 15.99 8.01
C SER A 27 0.41 15.26 7.18
N THR A 28 -0.81 15.79 7.11
CA THR A 28 -1.90 15.16 6.35
C THR A 28 -1.78 15.52 4.86
N ASN A 29 -0.74 15.03 4.20
CA ASN A 29 -0.62 15.17 2.76
C ASN A 29 -1.73 14.34 2.11
N THR A 30 -2.71 15.03 1.55
CA THR A 30 -3.76 14.42 0.74
C THR A 30 -3.48 14.79 -0.70
N SER A 31 -3.36 13.78 -1.55
CA SER A 31 -3.18 13.95 -2.99
C SER A 31 -4.46 13.58 -3.71
N ASP A 32 -4.88 14.41 -4.67
CA ASP A 32 -5.95 14.06 -5.60
C ASP A 32 -5.36 13.15 -6.68
N VAL A 33 -5.67 11.86 -6.57
CA VAL A 33 -5.17 10.80 -7.46
C VAL A 33 -6.31 9.84 -7.72
N THR A 34 -6.56 9.55 -8.99
CA THR A 34 -7.66 8.68 -9.40
C THR A 34 -7.14 7.35 -9.93
N GLY A 35 -7.89 6.28 -9.66
CA GLY A 35 -7.54 4.95 -10.15
C GLY A 35 -8.57 3.91 -9.75
N ILE A 36 -8.24 2.67 -10.08
CA ILE A 36 -8.97 1.48 -9.62
C ILE A 36 -8.09 0.78 -8.61
N LEU A 37 -8.65 0.42 -7.45
CA LEU A 37 -8.05 -0.51 -6.52
C LEU A 37 -8.78 -1.85 -6.58
N TYR A 38 -8.06 -2.93 -6.30
CA TYR A 38 -8.56 -4.29 -6.23
C TYR A 38 -8.39 -4.80 -4.79
N ALA A 39 -9.49 -5.19 -4.16
CA ALA A 39 -9.49 -5.85 -2.87
C ALA A 39 -9.38 -7.36 -3.09
N ARG A 40 -8.24 -7.95 -2.74
CA ARG A 40 -7.99 -9.41 -2.85
C ARG A 40 -8.84 -10.19 -1.87
N LYS A 41 -9.01 -9.65 -0.66
CA LYS A 41 -9.78 -10.23 0.43
C LYS A 41 -10.82 -9.23 0.92
N GLN A 42 -11.69 -9.68 1.82
CA GLN A 42 -12.58 -8.77 2.52
C GLN A 42 -11.72 -7.73 3.28
N THR A 43 -11.91 -6.45 2.95
CA THR A 43 -11.07 -5.36 3.47
C THR A 43 -11.88 -4.38 4.30
N THR A 44 -11.37 -4.06 5.48
CA THR A 44 -11.95 -3.07 6.39
C THR A 44 -11.99 -1.68 5.74
N ILE A 45 -13.16 -1.05 5.81
CA ILE A 45 -13.32 0.36 5.50
C ILE A 45 -13.09 1.18 6.77
N TYR A 46 -12.49 2.35 6.64
CA TYR A 46 -12.27 3.31 7.70
C TYR A 46 -13.02 4.60 7.39
N ASN A 47 -13.56 5.22 8.42
CA ASN A 47 -14.13 6.57 8.36
C ASN A 47 -13.14 7.55 9.01
N LEU A 48 -13.02 8.75 8.46
CA LEU A 48 -12.23 9.82 9.07
C LEU A 48 -13.12 10.57 10.07
N ASN A 49 -12.70 10.65 11.34
CA ASN A 49 -13.42 11.40 12.36
C ASN A 49 -12.99 12.89 12.37
N ASP A 50 -13.68 13.70 13.19
CA ASP A 50 -13.40 15.14 13.32
C ASP A 50 -12.03 15.45 13.94
N GLN A 51 -11.42 14.47 14.62
CA GLN A 51 -10.08 14.57 15.20
C GLN A 51 -8.98 14.26 14.17
N GLY A 52 -9.36 13.80 12.97
CA GLY A 52 -8.43 13.42 11.91
C GLY A 52 -7.94 11.97 11.99
N ASP A 53 -8.55 11.14 12.83
CA ASP A 53 -8.21 9.73 12.97
C ASP A 53 -9.06 8.85 12.05
N PHE A 54 -8.43 7.79 11.54
CA PHE A 54 -9.11 6.72 10.81
C PHE A 54 -9.69 5.69 11.78
N VAL A 55 -11.02 5.62 11.84
CA VAL A 55 -11.76 4.68 12.69
C VAL A 55 -12.36 3.58 11.82
N ALA A 56 -12.13 2.31 12.18
CA ALA A 56 -12.71 1.19 11.43
C ALA A 56 -14.24 1.27 11.42
N SER A 57 -14.83 1.16 10.24
CA SER A 57 -16.28 1.13 10.04
C SER A 57 -16.84 -0.23 10.41
N THR A 58 -17.97 -0.26 11.11
CA THR A 58 -18.72 -1.48 11.42
C THR A 58 -19.92 -1.71 10.51
N SER A 59 -20.23 -0.74 9.65
CA SER A 59 -21.41 -0.78 8.78
C SER A 59 -21.23 -1.69 7.56
N ARG A 60 -20.01 -1.76 7.01
CA ARG A 60 -19.65 -2.62 5.87
C ARG A 60 -18.14 -2.74 5.68
N ALA A 61 -17.75 -3.66 4.80
CA ALA A 61 -16.40 -3.87 4.29
C ALA A 61 -16.41 -3.87 2.75
N LEU A 62 -15.24 -3.77 2.12
CA LEU A 62 -15.12 -4.15 0.72
C LEU A 62 -15.19 -5.68 0.62
N GLY A 63 -15.92 -6.19 -0.37
CA GLY A 63 -15.95 -7.63 -0.65
C GLY A 63 -14.59 -8.14 -1.13
N PRO A 64 -14.28 -9.43 -0.96
CA PRO A 64 -13.14 -10.04 -1.63
C PRO A 64 -13.31 -9.98 -3.15
N GLU A 65 -12.18 -10.02 -3.86
CA GLU A 65 -12.10 -9.99 -5.32
C GLU A 65 -13.00 -8.91 -5.96
N SER A 66 -12.95 -7.70 -5.40
CA SER A 66 -13.77 -6.58 -5.86
C SER A 66 -12.92 -5.39 -6.30
N ALA A 67 -13.37 -4.71 -7.34
CA ALA A 67 -12.73 -3.52 -7.88
C ALA A 67 -13.48 -2.26 -7.43
N TRP A 68 -12.73 -1.24 -6.99
CA TRP A 68 -13.29 0.01 -6.49
C TRP A 68 -12.57 1.20 -7.10
N TYR A 69 -13.33 2.22 -7.45
CA TYR A 69 -12.76 3.49 -7.81
C TYR A 69 -12.24 4.19 -6.55
N TYR A 70 -11.09 4.85 -6.67
CA TYR A 70 -10.62 5.80 -5.67
C TYR A 70 -10.22 7.11 -6.33
N ASN A 71 -10.26 8.20 -5.57
CA ASN A 71 -9.92 9.55 -6.07
C ASN A 71 -8.98 10.35 -5.17
N GLN A 72 -8.60 9.83 -4.02
CA GLN A 72 -7.63 10.48 -3.14
C GLN A 72 -6.74 9.45 -2.46
N LEU A 73 -5.50 9.86 -2.20
CA LEU A 73 -4.55 9.15 -1.35
C LEU A 73 -4.23 10.06 -0.16
N LYS A 74 -4.43 9.57 1.05
CA LYS A 74 -4.02 10.25 2.28
C LYS A 74 -2.88 9.48 2.92
N GLU A 75 -1.70 10.11 2.96
CA GLU A 75 -0.55 9.60 3.68
C GLU A 75 -0.62 10.10 5.13
N VAL A 76 -0.38 9.18 6.07
CA VAL A 76 -0.40 9.42 7.50
C VAL A 76 0.93 8.97 8.06
N ASN A 77 1.74 9.95 8.45
CA ASN A 77 2.96 9.71 9.20
C ASN A 77 2.61 9.64 10.70
N PHE A 78 2.82 8.48 11.31
CA PHE A 78 2.63 8.21 12.73
C PHE A 78 3.93 8.37 13.56
N GLY A 79 4.95 9.04 13.01
CA GLY A 79 6.27 9.25 13.64
C GLY A 79 7.42 8.66 12.83
N GLU A 80 8.60 8.57 13.46
CA GLU A 80 9.89 8.30 12.78
C GLU A 80 9.94 6.99 11.97
N ASN A 81 9.03 6.02 12.20
CA ASN A 81 9.11 4.68 11.58
C ASN A 81 7.75 4.07 11.20
N SER A 82 6.68 4.85 11.09
CA SER A 82 5.38 4.29 10.70
C SER A 82 4.62 5.23 9.80
N ASP A 83 4.60 4.90 8.52
CA ASP A 83 3.75 5.52 7.53
C ASP A 83 2.59 4.58 7.18
N ALA A 84 1.38 5.10 7.15
CA ALA A 84 0.24 4.45 6.54
C ALA A 84 -0.27 5.30 5.39
N ALA A 85 -0.91 4.67 4.43
CA ALA A 85 -1.61 5.37 3.37
C ALA A 85 -3.02 4.84 3.24
N TYR A 86 -3.97 5.70 2.89
CA TYR A 86 -5.38 5.36 2.77
C TYR A 86 -5.95 5.87 1.44
N TYR A 87 -6.66 5.00 0.72
CA TYR A 87 -7.36 5.33 -0.52
C TYR A 87 -8.81 5.71 -0.22
N HIS A 88 -9.29 6.85 -0.70
CA HIS A 88 -10.69 7.26 -0.56
C HIS A 88 -11.55 6.59 -1.62
N VAL A 89 -12.55 5.80 -1.20
CA VAL A 89 -13.37 4.95 -2.09
C VAL A 89 -14.84 5.37 -2.19
N ALA A 90 -15.35 6.09 -1.20
CA ALA A 90 -16.70 6.65 -1.19
C ALA A 90 -16.81 7.75 -0.13
N THR A 91 -17.99 8.37 0.03
CA THR A 91 -18.22 9.46 0.99
C THR A 91 -17.76 9.10 2.41
N ASN A 92 -16.69 9.75 2.86
CA ASN A 92 -16.02 9.48 4.14
C ASN A 92 -15.63 8.01 4.35
N GLU A 93 -15.29 7.30 3.28
CA GLU A 93 -14.86 5.91 3.37
C GLU A 93 -13.49 5.73 2.73
N TRP A 94 -12.61 5.09 3.48
CA TRP A 94 -11.21 4.99 3.19
C TRP A 94 -10.73 3.57 3.41
N VAL A 95 -9.74 3.15 2.64
CA VAL A 95 -9.19 1.80 2.71
C VAL A 95 -7.70 1.92 2.91
N LYS A 96 -7.19 1.23 3.93
CA LYS A 96 -5.76 1.22 4.23
C LYS A 96 -5.00 0.50 3.12
N ARG A 97 -3.88 1.06 2.67
CA ARG A 97 -2.90 0.38 1.84
C ARG A 97 -2.28 -0.76 2.66
N ASP A 98 -2.52 -2.00 2.23
CA ASP A 98 -1.86 -3.19 2.75
C ASP A 98 -1.77 -4.28 1.67
N ILE A 99 -1.33 -5.48 2.06
CA ILE A 99 -1.12 -6.63 1.16
C ILE A 99 -2.39 -7.15 0.47
N ASN A 100 -3.57 -6.81 1.00
CA ASN A 100 -4.87 -7.18 0.42
C ASN A 100 -5.38 -6.15 -0.58
N ILE A 101 -4.72 -5.00 -0.71
CA ILE A 101 -5.12 -3.90 -1.59
C ILE A 101 -4.09 -3.67 -2.66
N ILE A 102 -4.50 -3.85 -3.90
CA ILE A 102 -3.67 -3.60 -5.08
C ILE A 102 -4.20 -2.35 -5.75
N ALA A 103 -3.36 -1.33 -5.88
CA ALA A 103 -3.70 -0.10 -6.59
C ALA A 103 -2.70 0.10 -7.73
N PRO A 104 -2.97 -0.44 -8.94
CA PRO A 104 -2.06 -0.25 -10.05
C PRO A 104 -1.95 1.22 -10.42
N GLN A 105 -0.71 1.65 -10.61
CA GLN A 105 -0.39 3.01 -10.99
C GLN A 105 -0.10 3.06 -12.49
N PRO A 106 -0.59 4.08 -13.21
CA PRO A 106 -0.15 4.33 -14.57
C PRO A 106 1.37 4.43 -14.62
N THR A 107 2.00 3.76 -15.59
CA THR A 107 3.43 3.98 -15.82
C THR A 107 3.66 5.40 -16.34
N GLN A 108 4.79 6.02 -15.98
CA GLN A 108 5.06 7.36 -16.49
C GLN A 108 5.15 7.37 -18.02
N LYS A 109 4.51 8.36 -18.64
CA LYS A 109 4.58 8.56 -20.09
C LYS A 109 5.90 9.26 -20.44
N LEU A 110 6.96 8.48 -20.61
CA LEU A 110 8.22 9.03 -21.12
C LEU A 110 8.19 9.23 -22.64
N PRO A 111 8.86 10.25 -23.20
CA PRO A 111 8.91 10.48 -24.65
C PRO A 111 9.66 9.36 -25.40
N GLY A 112 10.55 8.62 -24.75
CA GLY A 112 11.20 7.41 -25.25
C GLY A 112 11.58 6.46 -24.11
N GLN A 113 11.74 5.17 -24.41
CA GLN A 113 12.20 4.17 -23.44
C GLN A 113 13.57 3.63 -23.88
N VAL A 114 14.46 3.41 -22.91
CA VAL A 114 15.74 2.72 -23.09
C VAL A 114 15.74 1.39 -22.33
N ASP A 115 16.66 0.50 -22.66
CA ASP A 115 16.81 -0.78 -21.94
C ASP A 115 17.17 -0.54 -20.46
N ASN A 116 16.71 -1.43 -19.58
CA ASN A 116 16.97 -1.40 -18.13
C ASN A 116 16.51 -0.11 -17.42
N TYR A 117 15.45 0.51 -17.94
CA TYR A 117 14.79 1.62 -17.23
C TYR A 117 14.06 1.13 -15.97
N PHE A 118 13.66 2.05 -15.08
CA PHE A 118 12.85 1.71 -13.91
C PHE A 118 11.52 1.07 -14.33
N ASP A 119 11.10 0.02 -13.62
CA ASP A 119 9.85 -0.70 -13.91
C ASP A 119 8.62 0.22 -13.91
N SER A 120 8.62 1.26 -13.08
CA SER A 120 7.53 2.24 -12.97
C SER A 120 7.31 3.05 -14.25
N ASP A 121 8.28 3.08 -15.16
CA ASP A 121 8.23 3.90 -16.37
C ASP A 121 8.37 3.04 -17.64
N ALA A 122 8.27 1.73 -17.50
CA ALA A 122 8.26 0.80 -18.63
C ALA A 122 7.00 0.97 -19.49
N LYS A 123 7.19 1.06 -20.81
CA LYS A 123 6.17 0.93 -21.85
C LYS A 123 6.26 -0.38 -22.61
N VAL A 124 7.46 -0.96 -22.65
CA VAL A 124 7.74 -2.23 -23.29
C VAL A 124 8.57 -3.09 -22.37
N ILE A 125 8.14 -4.33 -22.24
CA ILE A 125 8.88 -5.37 -21.54
C ILE A 125 9.10 -6.54 -22.47
N THR A 126 10.13 -7.32 -22.20
CA THR A 126 10.40 -8.58 -22.89
C THR A 126 10.50 -9.69 -21.87
N VAL A 127 9.82 -10.81 -22.12
CA VAL A 127 9.95 -12.00 -21.25
C VAL A 127 11.39 -12.51 -21.30
N LYS A 128 11.99 -12.76 -20.13
CA LYS A 128 13.38 -13.23 -20.03
C LYS A 128 13.60 -14.51 -20.84
N ASN A 129 14.82 -14.67 -21.36
CA ASN A 129 15.18 -15.86 -22.11
C ASN A 129 15.05 -17.12 -21.23
N ASN A 130 14.55 -18.22 -21.81
CA ASN A 130 14.25 -19.48 -21.13
C ASN A 130 13.26 -19.38 -19.94
N VAL A 131 12.53 -18.27 -19.79
CA VAL A 131 11.47 -18.12 -18.80
C VAL A 131 10.11 -18.26 -19.48
N LYS A 132 9.30 -19.21 -19.02
CA LYS A 132 7.89 -19.30 -19.39
C LYS A 132 7.09 -18.53 -18.35
N ALA A 133 6.83 -17.25 -18.62
CA ALA A 133 6.28 -16.33 -17.64
C ALA A 133 4.79 -16.60 -17.37
N PRO A 134 4.37 -16.84 -16.12
CA PRO A 134 2.96 -16.95 -15.78
C PRO A 134 2.25 -15.60 -15.90
N VAL A 135 0.99 -15.63 -16.34
CA VAL A 135 0.11 -14.45 -16.34
C VAL A 135 -0.69 -14.40 -15.04
N TYR A 136 -0.63 -13.27 -14.36
CA TYR A 136 -1.38 -12.96 -13.16
C TYR A 136 -2.64 -12.14 -13.49
N ASP A 137 -3.66 -12.24 -12.65
CA ASP A 137 -4.82 -11.36 -12.71
C ASP A 137 -4.60 -10.07 -11.87
N SER A 138 -5.62 -9.21 -11.83
CA SER A 138 -5.57 -7.94 -11.10
C SER A 138 -5.62 -8.11 -9.57
N TYR A 139 -5.86 -9.33 -9.08
CA TYR A 139 -5.82 -9.71 -7.67
C TYR A 139 -4.47 -10.36 -7.29
N GLY A 140 -3.56 -10.51 -8.26
CA GLY A 140 -2.23 -11.08 -8.06
C GLY A 140 -2.21 -12.61 -8.12
N ASP A 141 -3.29 -13.25 -8.56
CA ASP A 141 -3.38 -14.69 -8.65
C ASP A 141 -3.00 -15.20 -10.04
N LYS A 142 -2.38 -16.38 -10.11
CA LYS A 142 -1.98 -16.98 -11.38
C LYS A 142 -3.21 -17.46 -12.14
N THR A 143 -3.33 -17.05 -13.40
CA THR A 143 -4.45 -17.42 -14.29
C THR A 143 -4.30 -18.82 -14.91
N GLY A 144 -3.13 -19.44 -14.79
CA GLY A 144 -2.75 -20.68 -15.51
C GLY A 144 -2.32 -20.46 -16.96
N LYS A 145 -2.45 -19.24 -17.50
CA LYS A 145 -1.85 -18.86 -18.79
C LYS A 145 -0.36 -18.55 -18.64
N PHE A 146 0.35 -18.68 -19.74
CA PHE A 146 1.77 -18.38 -19.83
C PHE A 146 2.11 -17.62 -21.10
N VAL A 147 3.16 -16.83 -21.02
CA VAL A 147 3.76 -16.11 -22.14
C VAL A 147 5.13 -16.73 -22.43
N ASP A 148 5.42 -16.94 -23.72
CA ASP A 148 6.65 -17.57 -24.16
C ASP A 148 7.87 -16.64 -24.02
N PRO A 149 9.08 -17.21 -23.81
CA PRO A 149 10.32 -16.45 -23.70
C PRO A 149 10.57 -15.52 -24.90
N ASN A 150 11.26 -14.40 -24.67
CA ASN A 150 11.70 -13.45 -25.69
C ASN A 150 10.57 -12.74 -26.47
N THR A 151 9.31 -12.82 -26.01
CA THR A 151 8.21 -12.04 -26.56
C THR A 151 8.14 -10.66 -25.91
N ALA A 152 7.82 -9.63 -26.70
CA ALA A 152 7.71 -8.24 -26.24
C ALA A 152 6.26 -7.79 -26.08
N TRP A 153 5.97 -7.02 -25.04
CA TRP A 153 4.60 -6.62 -24.66
C TRP A 153 4.52 -5.14 -24.29
N ARG A 154 3.43 -4.49 -24.70
CA ARG A 154 3.11 -3.11 -24.26
C ARG A 154 2.62 -3.16 -22.83
N THR A 155 3.02 -2.15 -22.06
CA THR A 155 2.58 -1.97 -20.69
C THR A 155 2.15 -0.52 -20.46
N ASP A 156 1.20 -0.34 -19.57
CA ASP A 156 0.66 0.98 -19.23
C ASP A 156 0.36 1.17 -17.74
N GLN A 157 0.49 0.11 -16.94
CA GLN A 157 0.36 0.14 -15.50
C GLN A 157 1.38 -0.79 -14.84
N LEU A 158 1.79 -0.43 -13.63
CA LEU A 158 2.57 -1.24 -12.70
C LEU A 158 1.80 -1.32 -11.39
N TYR A 159 1.77 -2.50 -10.77
CA TYR A 159 1.42 -2.61 -9.35
C TYR A 159 2.51 -3.27 -8.54
N VAL A 160 2.43 -3.08 -7.22
CA VAL A 160 3.21 -3.78 -6.21
C VAL A 160 2.25 -4.28 -5.14
N ILE A 161 2.38 -5.55 -4.76
CA ILE A 161 1.68 -6.21 -3.67
C ILE A 161 2.69 -6.45 -2.56
N GLY A 162 2.39 -5.96 -1.35
CA GLY A 162 3.25 -6.10 -0.18
C GLY A 162 3.41 -4.79 0.57
N THR A 163 3.73 -4.88 1.86
CA THR A 163 3.87 -3.71 2.76
C THR A 163 5.31 -3.49 3.23
N GLY A 164 6.28 -4.22 2.68
CA GLY A 164 7.68 -4.14 3.06
C GLY A 164 8.60 -4.71 1.98
N PHE A 165 9.89 -4.77 2.29
CA PHE A 165 10.89 -5.43 1.45
C PHE A 165 11.27 -6.80 2.04
N PRO A 166 11.28 -7.88 1.22
CA PRO A 166 10.84 -7.93 -0.17
C PRO A 166 9.31 -7.82 -0.31
N VAL A 167 8.86 -7.33 -1.47
CA VAL A 167 7.44 -7.29 -1.85
C VAL A 167 6.98 -8.69 -2.29
N GLU A 168 5.67 -8.97 -2.21
CA GLU A 168 5.09 -10.25 -2.63
C GLU A 168 5.06 -10.40 -4.15
N LEU A 169 4.72 -9.33 -4.87
CA LEU A 169 4.68 -9.31 -6.33
C LEU A 169 4.79 -7.88 -6.84
N ALA A 170 5.61 -7.65 -7.87
CA ALA A 170 5.53 -6.46 -8.72
C ALA A 170 5.22 -6.93 -10.14
N ALA A 171 4.27 -6.29 -10.83
CA ALA A 171 3.84 -6.76 -12.14
C ALA A 171 3.37 -5.64 -13.07
N HIS A 172 3.70 -5.76 -14.36
CA HIS A 172 3.26 -4.88 -15.43
C HIS A 172 1.98 -5.38 -16.07
N ARG A 173 1.05 -4.48 -16.39
CA ARG A 173 -0.16 -4.82 -17.13
C ARG A 173 0.16 -5.04 -18.60
N ILE A 174 -0.24 -6.18 -19.15
CA ILE A 174 -0.11 -6.51 -20.58
C ILE A 174 -1.47 -6.62 -21.29
N GLY A 175 -2.56 -6.68 -20.52
CA GLY A 175 -3.92 -6.79 -21.01
C GLY A 175 -4.95 -6.49 -19.92
N ILE A 176 -6.24 -6.58 -20.26
CA ILE A 176 -7.30 -6.45 -19.26
C ILE A 176 -7.22 -7.66 -18.33
N ASN A 177 -6.99 -7.41 -17.04
CA ASN A 177 -6.84 -8.46 -16.05
C ASN A 177 -5.69 -9.44 -16.34
N GLU A 178 -4.64 -8.98 -17.03
CA GLU A 178 -3.48 -9.78 -17.39
C GLU A 178 -2.19 -9.01 -17.09
N TRP A 179 -1.35 -9.62 -16.25
CA TRP A 179 -0.16 -9.00 -15.68
C TRP A 179 1.03 -9.95 -15.74
N LEU A 180 2.23 -9.42 -15.99
CA LEU A 180 3.49 -10.17 -15.96
C LEU A 180 4.40 -9.66 -14.86
N SER A 181 5.02 -10.58 -14.12
CA SER A 181 5.94 -10.22 -13.03
C SER A 181 7.18 -9.49 -13.55
N THR A 182 7.64 -8.48 -12.81
CA THR A 182 8.92 -7.81 -13.07
C THR A 182 10.11 -8.76 -12.90
N GLU A 183 9.94 -9.83 -12.11
CA GLU A 183 10.99 -10.84 -11.92
C GLU A 183 11.18 -11.73 -13.17
N ASP A 184 10.14 -11.87 -14.00
CA ASP A 184 10.16 -12.72 -15.20
C ASP A 184 10.48 -11.94 -16.48
N THR A 185 10.63 -10.62 -16.38
CA THR A 185 10.68 -9.71 -17.54
C THR A 185 11.85 -8.74 -17.45
N ASN A 186 12.27 -8.23 -18.61
CA ASN A 186 13.25 -7.14 -18.72
C ASN A 186 12.55 -5.92 -19.32
N VAL A 187 12.88 -4.74 -18.82
CA VAL A 187 12.48 -3.46 -19.41
C VAL A 187 13.33 -3.20 -20.67
N THR A 188 12.70 -3.08 -21.83
CA THR A 188 13.40 -2.97 -23.13
C THR A 188 12.94 -1.79 -23.98
N ALA A 189 13.81 -1.23 -24.79
CA ALA A 189 13.53 -0.09 -25.66
C ALA A 189 12.72 -0.45 -26.93
N ARG A 190 12.56 -1.74 -27.24
CA ARG A 190 12.24 -2.22 -28.59
C ARG A 190 10.89 -2.92 -28.65
N PHE A 191 10.19 -2.72 -29.76
CA PHE A 191 9.08 -3.56 -30.23
C PHE A 191 9.57 -4.51 -31.31
#